data_AF-Q9SMB0-F1
#
_entry.id   AF-Q9SMB0-F1
#
_cell.length_a   1.000
_cell.length_b   1.000
_cell.length_c   1.000
_cell.angle_alpha   90.00
_cell.angle_beta   90.00
_cell.angle_gamma   90.00
#
_symmetry.space_group_name_H-M   'P 1'
#
loop_
_entity.id
_entity.type
_entity.pdbx_description
1 polymer ?
#
loop_
_entity_poly.entity_id
_entity_poly.type
_entity_poly.pdbx_seq_one_letter_code
_entity_poly.pdbx_strand_id
1 'polypeptide(L)'
;THAFARVQLHVGDAVDFLRNAPEGKYDAIIVDSSDPIGPAQELVEKPFFQTIARALKPAGVLCNQAESMWLHTHLIQDMLSICRETFKGAVHYAWTSVPTYPSGVIGFLLCAKEGPAVNFLSPVNPIEKLEGAMEAGREIRFYNSEVHRAAFVLPTFVRRELESHNTCAEKDKSETKPVAKPKKMKIMPNSAIPTAS
;
A
#
# COMPACT_ATOMS: atom_id res chain seq x y z
N THR A 1 9.04 5.00 -32.77
CA THR A 1 7.63 5.10 -33.23
C THR A 1 6.76 3.86 -32.96
N HIS A 2 7.27 2.77 -32.34
CA HIS A 2 6.47 1.55 -32.06
C HIS A 2 5.67 1.53 -30.75
N ALA A 3 5.79 2.53 -29.86
CA ALA A 3 5.16 2.48 -28.54
C ALA A 3 3.61 2.61 -28.58
N PHE A 4 3.07 3.38 -29.53
CA PHE A 4 1.64 3.71 -29.60
C PHE A 4 0.75 2.56 -30.12
N ALA A 5 1.30 1.58 -30.84
CA ALA A 5 0.50 0.50 -31.46
C ALA A 5 -0.14 -0.48 -30.45
N ARG A 6 0.32 -0.48 -29.19
CA ARG A 6 -0.21 -1.34 -28.11
C ARG A 6 -1.20 -0.62 -27.20
N VAL A 7 -1.29 0.71 -27.32
CA VAL A 7 -2.13 1.54 -26.45
C VAL A 7 -3.56 1.51 -26.95
N GLN A 8 -4.49 1.14 -26.07
CA GLN A 8 -5.92 1.30 -26.29
C GLN A 8 -6.44 2.31 -25.28
N LEU A 9 -6.84 3.49 -25.76
CA LEU A 9 -7.39 4.55 -24.93
C LEU A 9 -8.90 4.35 -24.78
N HIS A 10 -9.35 4.26 -23.54
CA HIS A 10 -10.76 4.25 -23.18
C HIS A 10 -11.06 5.51 -22.36
N VAL A 11 -11.97 6.36 -22.85
CA VAL A 11 -12.41 7.54 -22.12
C VAL A 11 -13.71 7.18 -21.40
N GLY A 12 -13.67 7.15 -20.07
CA GLY A 12 -14.80 6.77 -19.23
C GLY A 12 -14.39 6.52 -17.79
N ASP A 13 -15.35 6.11 -16.97
CA ASP A 13 -15.13 5.79 -15.56
C ASP A 13 -14.33 4.48 -15.39
N ALA A 14 -13.31 4.51 -14.54
CA ALA A 14 -12.41 3.37 -14.32
C ALA A 14 -13.06 2.23 -13.53
N VAL A 15 -13.99 2.54 -12.62
CA VAL A 15 -14.77 1.56 -11.87
C VAL A 15 -15.66 0.79 -12.84
N ASP A 16 -16.36 1.46 -13.73
CA ASP A 16 -17.18 0.83 -14.76
C ASP A 16 -16.35 0.01 -15.75
N PHE A 17 -15.19 0.53 -16.17
CA PHE A 17 -14.28 -0.20 -17.05
C PHE A 17 -13.84 -1.53 -16.42
N LEU A 18 -13.40 -1.50 -15.17
CA LEU A 18 -12.95 -2.70 -14.47
C LEU A 18 -14.13 -3.62 -14.10
N ARG A 19 -15.32 -3.08 -13.80
CA ARG A 19 -16.53 -3.87 -13.54
C ARG A 19 -16.90 -4.73 -14.74
N ASN A 20 -16.75 -4.20 -15.96
CA ASN A 20 -17.05 -4.91 -17.20
C ASN A 20 -15.87 -5.72 -17.76
N ALA A 21 -14.68 -5.60 -17.16
CA ALA A 21 -13.54 -6.39 -17.59
C ALA A 21 -13.73 -7.88 -17.24
N PRO A 22 -13.40 -8.79 -18.18
CA PRO A 22 -13.34 -10.23 -17.90
C PRO A 22 -12.46 -10.54 -16.70
N GLU A 23 -12.87 -11.53 -15.92
CA GLU A 23 -12.07 -12.07 -14.81
C GLU A 23 -10.73 -12.61 -15.33
N GLY A 24 -9.65 -12.38 -14.57
CA GLY A 24 -8.34 -12.93 -14.90
C GLY A 24 -7.76 -12.42 -16.23
N LYS A 25 -8.14 -11.22 -16.66
CA LYS A 25 -7.68 -10.65 -17.94
C LYS A 25 -6.28 -10.04 -17.84
N TYR A 26 -5.98 -9.33 -16.75
CA TYR A 26 -4.79 -8.47 -16.66
C TYR A 26 -3.67 -9.10 -15.83
N ASP A 27 -2.43 -8.98 -16.29
CA ASP A 27 -1.24 -9.37 -15.54
C ASP A 27 -0.87 -8.32 -14.47
N ALA A 28 -1.09 -7.03 -14.80
CA ALA A 28 -0.87 -5.92 -13.90
C ALA A 28 -1.94 -4.84 -14.10
N ILE A 29 -2.32 -4.17 -13.01
CA ILE A 29 -3.16 -2.97 -13.01
C ILE A 29 -2.40 -1.89 -12.25
N ILE A 30 -2.31 -0.70 -12.85
CA ILE A 30 -1.69 0.49 -12.25
C ILE A 30 -2.78 1.54 -12.11
N VAL A 31 -3.00 2.03 -10.90
CA VAL A 31 -3.96 3.09 -10.60
C VAL A 31 -3.17 4.37 -10.32
N ASP A 32 -3.11 5.21 -11.34
CA ASP A 32 -2.51 6.55 -11.32
C ASP A 32 -3.65 7.58 -11.22
N SER A 33 -4.17 7.75 -10.00
CA SER A 33 -5.30 8.63 -9.72
C SER A 33 -4.89 9.90 -8.97
N SER A 34 -5.69 10.94 -9.11
CA SER A 34 -5.64 12.11 -8.23
C SER A 34 -6.00 11.74 -6.78
N ASP A 35 -5.74 12.67 -5.86
CA ASP A 35 -6.17 12.60 -4.45
C ASP A 35 -7.66 12.20 -4.35
N PRO A 36 -8.06 11.45 -3.31
CA PRO A 36 -9.40 10.87 -3.17
C PRO A 36 -10.45 11.90 -2.76
N ILE A 37 -10.55 12.98 -3.53
CA ILE A 37 -11.53 14.05 -3.40
C ILE A 37 -12.39 14.05 -4.67
N GLY A 38 -13.71 14.04 -4.49
CA GLY A 38 -14.65 14.02 -5.61
C GLY A 38 -14.64 12.66 -6.33
N PRO A 39 -14.47 12.61 -7.67
CA PRO A 39 -14.67 11.39 -8.46
C PRO A 39 -13.67 10.26 -8.13
N ALA A 40 -12.53 10.58 -7.49
CA ALA A 40 -11.51 9.59 -7.13
C ALA A 40 -11.78 8.90 -5.79
N GLN A 41 -12.81 9.32 -5.02
CA GLN A 41 -13.09 8.74 -3.71
C GLN A 41 -13.40 7.24 -3.78
N GLU A 42 -14.15 6.80 -4.80
CA GLU A 42 -14.48 5.38 -4.97
C GLU A 42 -13.25 4.50 -5.22
N LEU A 43 -12.15 5.10 -5.72
CA LEU A 43 -10.93 4.38 -6.08
C LEU A 43 -10.09 3.94 -4.87
N VAL A 44 -10.42 4.43 -3.67
CA VAL A 44 -9.77 4.01 -2.42
C VAL A 44 -10.66 3.10 -1.56
N GLU A 45 -11.85 2.75 -2.04
CA GLU A 45 -12.80 1.92 -1.29
C GLU A 45 -12.70 0.42 -1.62
N LYS A 46 -13.12 -0.41 -0.66
CA LYS A 46 -13.06 -1.88 -0.76
C LYS A 46 -13.71 -2.47 -2.04
N PRO A 47 -14.89 -2.01 -2.51
CA PRO A 47 -15.49 -2.57 -3.73
C PRO A 47 -14.61 -2.41 -4.97
N PHE A 48 -13.83 -1.33 -5.05
CA PHE A 48 -12.93 -1.09 -6.16
C PHE A 48 -11.75 -2.07 -6.13
N PHE A 49 -11.09 -2.24 -4.97
CA PHE A 49 -10.02 -3.23 -4.81
C PHE A 49 -10.49 -4.67 -5.11
N GLN A 50 -11.72 -5.03 -4.74
CA GLN A 50 -12.31 -6.32 -5.08
C GLN A 50 -12.50 -6.49 -6.60
N THR A 51 -12.93 -5.43 -7.29
CA THR A 51 -13.09 -5.42 -8.74
C THR A 51 -11.73 -5.59 -9.44
N ILE A 52 -10.70 -4.90 -8.95
CA ILE A 52 -9.30 -5.07 -9.41
C ILE A 52 -8.86 -6.53 -9.21
N ALA A 53 -9.02 -7.07 -8.00
CA ALA A 53 -8.60 -8.43 -7.68
C ALA A 53 -9.27 -9.48 -8.57
N ARG A 54 -10.55 -9.29 -8.94
CA ARG A 54 -11.23 -10.14 -9.93
C ARG A 54 -10.59 -10.02 -11.31
N ALA A 55 -10.35 -8.82 -11.80
CA ALA A 55 -9.81 -8.57 -13.14
C ALA A 55 -8.35 -9.05 -13.32
N LEU A 56 -7.59 -9.17 -12.22
CA LEU A 56 -6.22 -9.69 -12.23
C LEU A 56 -6.18 -11.22 -12.42
N LYS A 57 -5.19 -11.69 -13.18
CA LYS A 57 -4.78 -13.10 -13.24
C LYS A 57 -4.26 -13.60 -11.89
N PRO A 58 -4.19 -14.92 -11.63
CA PRO A 58 -3.44 -15.45 -10.50
C PRO A 58 -2.01 -14.91 -10.49
N ALA A 59 -1.51 -14.50 -9.32
CA ALA A 59 -0.26 -13.74 -9.15
C ALA A 59 -0.17 -12.39 -9.92
N GLY A 60 -1.27 -11.93 -10.51
CA GLY A 60 -1.36 -10.59 -11.09
C GLY A 60 -1.25 -9.52 -10.02
N VAL A 61 -0.68 -8.37 -10.39
CA VAL A 61 -0.27 -7.34 -9.42
C VAL A 61 -1.02 -6.02 -9.58
N LEU A 62 -1.30 -5.38 -8.46
CA LEU A 62 -1.78 -4.00 -8.37
C LEU A 62 -0.64 -3.09 -7.92
N CYS A 63 -0.52 -1.92 -8.55
CA CYS A 63 0.19 -0.77 -8.02
C CYS A 63 -0.77 0.41 -7.91
N ASN A 64 -1.12 0.83 -6.71
CA ASN A 64 -2.06 1.93 -6.45
C ASN A 64 -1.32 3.11 -5.81
N GLN A 65 -1.54 4.34 -6.31
CA GLN A 65 -1.14 5.56 -5.61
C GLN A 65 -1.72 5.53 -4.17
N ALA A 66 -0.89 5.78 -3.16
CA ALA A 66 -1.28 5.61 -1.76
C ALA A 66 -0.73 6.71 -0.82
N GLU A 67 -0.82 7.95 -1.26
CA GLU A 67 -0.67 9.18 -0.49
C GLU A 67 0.69 9.34 0.22
N SER A 68 0.87 10.48 0.88
CA SER A 68 2.09 10.74 1.64
C SER A 68 2.05 10.13 3.04
N MET A 69 3.09 9.35 3.36
CA MET A 69 3.34 8.85 4.72
C MET A 69 3.57 9.94 5.78
N TRP A 70 3.80 11.20 5.39
CA TRP A 70 3.93 12.32 6.34
C TRP A 70 2.59 12.96 6.69
N LEU A 71 1.60 12.84 5.81
CA LEU A 71 0.34 13.58 5.91
C LEU A 71 -0.87 12.67 6.16
N HIS A 72 -0.84 11.46 5.62
CA HIS A 72 -2.04 10.63 5.41
C HIS A 72 -1.90 9.19 5.95
N THR A 73 -1.15 8.98 7.04
CA THR A 73 -0.93 7.62 7.59
C THR A 73 -2.21 6.86 7.92
N HIS A 74 -3.24 7.55 8.42
CA HIS A 74 -4.57 6.98 8.70
C HIS A 74 -5.23 6.40 7.44
N LEU A 75 -5.26 7.17 6.34
CA LEU A 75 -5.79 6.72 5.07
C LEU A 75 -4.98 5.56 4.48
N ILE A 76 -3.65 5.60 4.63
CA ILE A 76 -2.76 4.51 4.21
C ILE A 76 -3.06 3.23 5.00
N GLN A 77 -3.30 3.32 6.31
CA GLN A 77 -3.68 2.19 7.16
C GLN A 77 -5.01 1.57 6.71
N ASP A 78 -6.01 2.39 6.41
CA ASP A 78 -7.31 1.93 5.94
C ASP A 78 -7.19 1.18 4.61
N MET A 79 -6.49 1.76 3.64
CA MET A 79 -6.25 1.11 2.35
C MET A 79 -5.42 -0.18 2.49
N LEU A 80 -4.41 -0.20 3.37
CA LEU A 80 -3.65 -1.42 3.68
C LEU A 80 -4.54 -2.51 4.26
N SER A 81 -5.44 -2.15 5.18
CA SER A 81 -6.39 -3.09 5.78
C SER A 81 -7.28 -3.71 4.71
N ILE A 82 -7.90 -2.87 3.87
CA ILE A 82 -8.71 -3.29 2.73
C ILE A 82 -7.91 -4.22 1.79
N CYS A 83 -6.67 -3.85 1.47
CA CYS A 83 -5.82 -4.64 0.60
C CYS A 83 -5.46 -6.01 1.21
N ARG A 84 -5.13 -6.08 2.51
CA ARG A 84 -4.82 -7.34 3.21
C ARG A 84 -6.04 -8.26 3.29
N GLU A 85 -7.24 -7.70 3.41
CA GLU A 85 -8.48 -8.47 3.36
C GLU A 85 -8.78 -9.01 1.96
N THR A 86 -8.49 -8.21 0.92
CA THR A 86 -8.86 -8.49 -0.47
C THR A 86 -7.85 -9.38 -1.19
N PHE A 87 -6.55 -9.09 -1.05
CA PHE A 87 -5.47 -9.79 -1.73
C PHE A 87 -4.85 -10.84 -0.81
N LYS A 88 -4.75 -12.08 -1.31
CA LYS A 88 -4.15 -13.21 -0.57
C LYS A 88 -2.69 -13.49 -0.91
N GLY A 89 -2.11 -12.72 -1.84
CA GLY A 89 -0.67 -12.69 -2.09
C GLY A 89 0.04 -11.65 -1.22
N ALA A 90 1.19 -11.17 -1.69
CA ALA A 90 1.95 -10.14 -1.01
C ALA A 90 1.22 -8.78 -1.01
N VAL A 91 1.30 -8.04 0.09
CA VAL A 91 0.78 -6.67 0.24
C VAL A 91 1.84 -5.81 0.91
N HIS A 92 2.32 -4.78 0.22
CA HIS A 92 3.39 -3.90 0.69
C HIS A 92 3.06 -2.43 0.43
N TYR A 93 3.63 -1.56 1.25
CA TYR A 93 3.70 -0.13 1.00
C TYR A 93 5.13 0.24 0.59
N ALA A 94 5.27 1.00 -0.47
CA ALA A 94 6.52 1.60 -0.93
C ALA A 94 6.35 3.12 -1.04
N TRP A 95 7.45 3.86 -1.07
CA TRP A 95 7.42 5.31 -1.24
C TRP A 95 8.57 5.82 -2.10
N THR A 96 8.42 7.03 -2.63
CA THR A 96 9.49 7.72 -3.37
C THR A 96 9.42 9.23 -3.19
N SER A 97 10.49 9.92 -3.60
CA SER A 97 10.54 11.39 -3.62
C SER A 97 9.94 11.94 -4.90
N VAL A 98 9.03 12.90 -4.74
CA VAL A 98 8.47 13.72 -5.82
C VAL A 98 8.36 15.14 -5.27
N PRO A 99 9.35 16.03 -5.52
CA PRO A 99 9.45 17.33 -4.85
C PRO A 99 8.22 18.24 -5.00
N THR A 100 7.48 18.09 -6.10
CA THR A 100 6.30 18.91 -6.41
C THR A 100 5.00 18.35 -5.83
N TYR A 101 5.01 17.16 -5.23
CA TYR A 101 3.85 16.64 -4.49
C TYR A 101 3.84 17.16 -3.05
N PRO A 102 2.66 17.23 -2.41
CA PRO A 102 2.57 17.60 -1.00
C PRO A 102 3.54 16.77 -0.14
N SER A 103 4.26 17.42 0.78
CA SER A 103 5.36 16.86 1.59
C SER A 103 6.62 16.35 0.83
N GLY A 104 6.66 16.45 -0.50
CA GLY A 104 7.81 16.05 -1.31
C GLY A 104 7.96 14.54 -1.53
N VAL A 105 6.97 13.74 -1.12
CA VAL A 105 6.97 12.28 -1.23
C VAL A 105 5.60 11.74 -1.61
N ILE A 106 5.59 10.54 -2.19
CA ILE A 106 4.36 9.79 -2.48
C ILE A 106 4.54 8.30 -2.19
N GLY A 107 3.44 7.67 -1.78
CA GLY A 107 3.35 6.26 -1.49
C GLY A 107 2.69 5.45 -2.59
N PHE A 108 2.93 4.14 -2.56
CA PHE A 108 2.29 3.16 -3.42
C PHE A 108 1.92 1.91 -2.63
N LEU A 109 0.71 1.40 -2.85
CA LEU A 109 0.30 0.07 -2.40
C LEU A 109 0.55 -0.94 -3.51
N LEU A 110 1.37 -1.94 -3.21
CA LEU A 110 1.63 -3.07 -4.08
C LEU A 110 0.98 -4.31 -3.53
N CYS A 111 0.06 -4.89 -4.31
CA CYS A 111 -0.71 -6.07 -3.91
C CYS A 111 -0.60 -7.15 -4.98
N ALA A 112 -0.51 -8.41 -4.59
CA ALA A 112 -0.56 -9.56 -5.50
C ALA A 112 -1.82 -10.38 -5.24
N LYS A 113 -2.50 -10.79 -6.31
CA LYS A 113 -3.56 -11.80 -6.23
C LYS A 113 -2.97 -13.15 -5.80
N GLU A 114 -3.79 -13.99 -5.18
CA GLU A 114 -3.45 -15.38 -4.91
C GLU A 114 -2.89 -16.08 -6.16
N GLY A 115 -1.84 -16.88 -5.98
CA GLY A 115 -1.13 -17.57 -7.06
C GLY A 115 0.35 -17.79 -6.72
N PRO A 116 1.20 -18.00 -7.73
CA PRO A 116 2.65 -18.02 -7.56
C PRO A 116 3.16 -16.83 -6.73
N ALA A 117 4.15 -17.08 -5.86
CA ALA A 117 4.66 -16.07 -4.95
C ALA A 117 5.26 -14.87 -5.70
N VAL A 118 4.79 -13.67 -5.36
CA VAL A 118 5.34 -12.40 -5.84
C VAL A 118 6.16 -11.76 -4.74
N ASN A 119 7.45 -11.51 -5.01
CA ASN A 119 8.32 -10.77 -4.11
C ASN A 119 8.54 -9.34 -4.63
N PHE A 120 7.77 -8.39 -4.11
CA PHE A 120 7.90 -6.99 -4.51
C PHE A 120 9.23 -6.37 -4.11
N LEU A 121 9.96 -6.88 -3.13
CA LEU A 121 11.23 -6.29 -2.69
C LEU A 121 12.37 -6.60 -3.67
N SER A 122 12.25 -7.61 -4.52
CA SER A 122 13.31 -7.97 -5.46
C SER A 122 12.76 -8.10 -6.89
N PRO A 123 13.02 -7.12 -7.78
CA PRO A 123 12.48 -7.16 -9.14
C PRO A 123 13.06 -8.35 -9.90
N VAL A 124 12.20 -9.25 -10.36
CA VAL A 124 12.59 -10.46 -11.11
C VAL A 124 13.00 -10.16 -12.54
N ASN A 125 12.53 -9.04 -13.08
CA ASN A 125 12.83 -8.56 -14.43
C ASN A 125 13.26 -7.09 -14.38
N PRO A 126 14.49 -6.80 -13.89
CA PRO A 126 14.96 -5.43 -13.73
C PRO A 126 15.12 -4.76 -15.10
N ILE A 127 14.54 -3.57 -15.24
CA ILE A 127 14.46 -2.84 -16.51
C ILE A 127 15.83 -2.54 -17.13
N GLU A 128 16.85 -2.36 -16.30
CA GLU A 128 18.24 -2.10 -16.73
C GLU A 128 18.88 -3.27 -17.48
N LYS A 129 18.32 -4.49 -17.31
CA LYS A 129 18.76 -5.69 -18.02
C LYS A 129 17.93 -5.99 -19.27
N LEU A 130 16.90 -5.19 -19.55
CA LEU A 130 16.05 -5.37 -20.72
C LEU A 130 16.71 -4.72 -21.95
N GLU A 131 16.89 -5.52 -22.99
CA GLU A 131 17.42 -5.06 -24.27
C GLU A 131 16.52 -3.95 -24.86
N GLY A 132 17.14 -2.85 -25.29
CA GLY A 132 16.42 -1.68 -25.81
C GLY A 132 15.69 -0.82 -24.76
N ALA A 133 15.80 -1.12 -23.45
CA ALA A 133 15.15 -0.32 -22.40
C ALA A 133 15.67 1.13 -22.35
N MET A 134 16.94 1.33 -22.71
CA MET A 134 17.59 2.64 -22.74
C MET A 134 17.60 3.29 -24.14
N GLU A 135 16.97 2.65 -25.12
CA GLU A 135 16.97 3.14 -26.51
C GLU A 135 15.73 4.00 -26.83
N ALA A 136 15.90 4.95 -27.76
CA ALA A 136 14.84 5.81 -28.32
C ALA A 136 14.05 6.64 -27.30
N GLY A 137 14.72 7.57 -26.60
CA GLY A 137 14.07 8.57 -25.74
C GLY A 137 13.53 8.03 -24.41
N ARG A 138 13.96 6.84 -24.01
CA ARG A 138 13.55 6.13 -22.78
C ARG A 138 14.65 6.08 -21.74
N GLU A 139 15.47 7.13 -21.65
CA GLU A 139 16.47 7.21 -20.59
C GLU A 139 15.77 7.19 -19.23
N ILE A 140 16.07 6.16 -18.44
CA ILE A 140 15.51 6.00 -17.10
C ILE A 140 16.27 6.93 -16.16
N ARG A 141 15.58 7.96 -15.68
CA ARG A 141 16.23 9.05 -14.91
C ARG A 141 16.26 8.83 -13.40
N PHE A 142 15.39 7.98 -12.87
CA PHE A 142 15.20 7.85 -11.43
C PHE A 142 15.18 6.39 -10.98
N TYR A 143 14.34 5.57 -11.61
CA TYR A 143 14.20 4.17 -11.23
C TYR A 143 15.48 3.39 -11.53
N ASN A 144 15.93 2.59 -10.58
CA ASN A 144 16.90 1.52 -10.77
C ASN A 144 16.62 0.41 -9.76
N SER A 145 17.28 -0.73 -9.90
CA SER A 145 17.02 -1.89 -9.03
C SER A 145 17.32 -1.66 -7.55
N GLU A 146 18.19 -0.71 -7.21
CA GLU A 146 18.53 -0.35 -5.83
C GLU A 146 17.49 0.60 -5.24
N VAL A 147 17.09 1.63 -6.00
CA VAL A 147 16.00 2.55 -5.66
C VAL A 147 14.69 1.78 -5.44
N HIS A 148 14.42 0.77 -6.27
CA HIS A 148 13.28 -0.14 -6.10
C HIS A 148 13.28 -0.79 -4.71
N ARG A 149 14.41 -1.35 -4.27
CA ARG A 149 14.54 -1.98 -2.94
C ARG A 149 14.41 -0.95 -1.83
N ALA A 150 15.08 0.19 -1.98
CA ALA A 150 15.09 1.27 -1.00
C ALA A 150 13.69 1.88 -0.78
N ALA A 151 12.83 1.87 -1.81
CA ALA A 151 11.46 2.36 -1.71
C ALA A 151 10.61 1.62 -0.66
N PHE A 152 10.97 0.39 -0.26
CA PHE A 152 10.29 -0.35 0.80
C PHE A 152 10.89 -0.12 2.20
N VAL A 153 11.98 0.66 2.30
CA VAL A 153 12.61 1.01 3.58
C VAL A 153 11.89 2.23 4.16
N LEU A 154 11.06 1.98 5.16
CA LEU A 154 10.21 3.02 5.77
C LEU A 154 10.85 3.62 7.04
N PRO A 155 10.67 4.93 7.29
CA PRO A 155 11.03 5.54 8.56
C PRO A 155 10.38 4.82 9.75
N THR A 156 11.04 4.84 10.90
CA THR A 156 10.58 4.10 12.10
C THR A 156 9.17 4.48 12.55
N PHE A 157 8.78 5.75 12.47
CA PHE A 157 7.43 6.17 12.85
C PHE A 157 6.38 5.58 11.90
N VAL A 158 6.65 5.58 10.59
CA VAL A 158 5.75 5.00 9.58
C VAL A 158 5.60 3.50 9.79
N ARG A 159 6.70 2.77 10.00
CA ARG A 159 6.62 1.32 10.30
C ARG A 159 5.72 1.05 11.49
N ARG A 160 5.91 1.78 12.59
CA ARG A 160 5.09 1.65 13.80
C ARG A 160 3.61 1.90 13.51
N GLU A 161 3.29 2.96 12.79
CA GLU A 161 1.91 3.29 12.42
C GLU A 161 1.31 2.18 11.53
N LEU A 162 2.00 1.76 10.47
CA LEU A 162 1.44 0.78 9.51
C LEU A 162 1.39 -0.67 10.07
N GLU A 163 2.18 -0.98 11.11
CA GLU A 163 2.18 -2.27 11.80
C GLU A 163 1.15 -2.35 12.95
N SER A 164 0.91 -1.26 13.68
CA SER A 164 0.01 -1.24 14.85
C SER A 164 -1.42 -1.68 14.50
N HIS A 165 -1.87 -1.39 13.27
CA HIS A 165 -3.19 -1.75 12.75
C HIS A 165 -3.43 -3.26 12.61
N ASN A 166 -2.37 -4.09 12.53
CA ASN A 166 -2.53 -5.55 12.54
C ASN A 166 -2.99 -6.08 13.90
N THR A 167 -2.79 -5.33 14.99
CA THR A 167 -3.04 -5.80 16.37
C THR A 167 -4.37 -5.34 16.97
N CYS A 168 -4.99 -4.26 16.44
CA CYS A 168 -6.31 -3.81 16.91
C CYS A 168 -7.46 -4.65 16.34
N ALA A 169 -7.36 -5.11 15.09
CA ALA A 169 -8.38 -5.96 14.46
C ALA A 169 -8.51 -7.35 15.14
N GLU A 170 -7.46 -7.81 15.82
CA GLU A 170 -7.49 -9.05 16.61
C GLU A 170 -8.08 -8.86 18.02
N LYS A 171 -7.85 -7.68 18.64
CA LYS A 171 -8.36 -7.39 19.99
C LYS A 171 -9.88 -7.23 20.03
N ASP A 172 -10.49 -6.72 18.96
CA ASP A 172 -11.93 -6.51 18.88
C ASP A 172 -12.75 -7.81 18.71
N LYS A 173 -12.07 -8.95 18.50
CA LYS A 173 -12.70 -10.28 18.42
C LYS A 173 -12.54 -11.13 19.69
N SER A 174 -11.78 -10.69 20.70
CA SER A 174 -11.45 -11.55 21.86
C SER A 174 -11.86 -11.02 23.25
N GLU A 175 -12.61 -9.93 23.37
CA GLU A 175 -12.97 -9.39 24.69
C GLU A 175 -14.47 -9.47 25.00
N THR A 176 -14.92 -10.67 25.35
CA THR A 176 -15.90 -10.83 26.43
C THR A 176 -15.31 -11.78 27.48
N LYS A 177 -14.67 -11.21 28.50
CA LYS A 177 -14.31 -11.95 29.72
C LYS A 177 -14.99 -11.32 30.94
N PRO A 178 -15.41 -12.12 31.94
CA PRO A 178 -16.21 -11.62 33.05
C PRO A 178 -15.38 -10.74 33.98
N VAL A 179 -16.00 -9.67 34.47
CA VAL A 179 -15.45 -8.74 35.45
C VAL A 179 -15.03 -9.49 36.73
N ALA A 180 -13.72 -9.47 37.03
CA ALA A 180 -13.18 -9.98 38.29
C ALA A 180 -13.27 -8.91 39.40
N LYS A 181 -13.68 -9.31 40.61
CA LYS A 181 -13.83 -8.44 41.78
C LYS A 181 -12.49 -7.80 42.20
N PRO A 182 -12.49 -6.54 42.69
CA PRO A 182 -11.27 -5.82 43.02
C PRO A 182 -10.57 -6.40 44.26
N LYS A 183 -9.27 -6.69 44.15
CA LYS A 183 -8.41 -7.00 45.29
C LYS A 183 -7.93 -5.69 45.93
N LYS A 184 -8.14 -5.55 47.24
CA LYS A 184 -7.62 -4.42 48.03
C LYS A 184 -6.09 -4.43 48.07
N MET A 185 -5.48 -3.32 47.69
CA MET A 185 -4.04 -3.08 47.79
C MET A 185 -3.68 -2.69 49.24
N LYS A 186 -2.63 -3.29 49.81
CA LYS A 186 -2.05 -2.84 51.08
C LYS A 186 -1.10 -1.67 50.80
N ILE A 187 -1.40 -0.52 51.40
CA ILE A 187 -0.57 0.68 51.38
C ILE A 187 0.56 0.48 52.40
N MET A 188 1.82 0.62 51.97
CA MET A 188 2.96 0.77 52.89
C MET A 188 3.18 2.25 53.21
N PRO A 189 3.55 2.62 54.45
CA PRO A 189 3.67 4.02 54.84
C PRO A 189 4.94 4.67 54.26
N ASN A 190 4.77 5.95 53.89
CA ASN A 190 5.78 6.88 53.38
C ASN A 190 7.08 6.87 54.18
N SER A 191 8.22 6.86 53.49
CA SER A 191 9.46 7.41 54.03
C SER A 191 10.05 8.45 53.06
N ALA A 192 10.13 9.66 53.60
CA ALA A 192 10.94 10.84 53.29
C ALA A 192 11.47 11.05 51.86
N ILE A 193 11.02 12.17 51.28
CA ILE A 193 11.67 12.92 50.20
C ILE A 193 12.94 13.58 50.76
N PRO A 194 14.12 13.45 50.12
CA PRO A 194 15.21 14.40 50.30
C PRO A 194 15.26 15.35 49.09
N THR A 195 15.06 16.64 49.36
CA THR A 195 15.42 17.76 48.48
C THR A 195 16.89 18.14 48.69
N ALA A 196 17.62 18.42 47.60
CA ALA A 196 18.80 19.31 47.47
C ALA A 196 19.48 18.99 46.13
N SER A 197 20.01 19.91 45.31
CA SER A 197 20.10 21.37 45.27
C SER A 197 20.28 21.78 43.81
#